data_AF-A0A8T2HQM4-F1
#
_entry.id   AF-A0A8T2HQM4-F1
#
_cell.length_a   1.000
_cell.length_b   1.000
_cell.length_c   1.000
_cell.angle_alpha   90.00
_cell.angle_beta   90.00
_cell.angle_gamma   90.00
#
_symmetry.space_group_name_H-M   'P 1'
#
loop_
_entity.id
_entity.type
_entity.pdbx_description
1 polymer ?
#
loop_
_entity_poly.entity_id
_entity_poly.type
_entity_poly.pdbx_seq_one_letter_code
_entity_poly.pdbx_strand_id
1 'polypeptide(L)'
;MDRAIALPNRASYLLKNARVPLGCMEGVDHPETFAVCVDRLALVDIEVRDGIVANIARADDDLTRPQCRPLPFSLFGPTHIDLHGKMVLPTFSDLHTHIDKGHTTERSRNPDGSLSGADRSTAADAQFWDADDVLRRMDFSVKCAYAHGTSAIRTHLINMTPKQTELTWPAFSKLREKWQGRVDVQGVSLVVLSFFRDEEAARKLADIVAEHKGLLGAAVCCAERGGHPEDDWTTCEKDRDQLLDRIFTLAKERNLDIDFHTDENGNELAKGLRYVAQKTIKHGYQGRVVCGHCCSLAYQLPDELEKTLSLAAEAGITVVSLPLVNQWTQDRDHHGGRTPRWRGITLLHEAKAAGVPVAIASDNTRDQFYAYGDLDMLEVFNQGCRMAHLDRPYGDWVQCVTSTPANAMGLNKQGRLFPGGGADFIIFRARRYSELLSRPQLDRVVVREGKAIGAVVPDYCELDYVPEAIRRGDVPVFEVSKYGRAIGDAKAVVTSITRLGQSGMTETVGSQHSNGHVNGLGGLERWSGHVGTSNRSRHRNLVTRGGGGGGGAAMNNAGWLAVLAVLAAVCAVLASTYGSQLISL
;
A
#
# COMPACT_ATOMS: atom_id res chain seq x y z
N MET A 1 -35.31 -11.74 -15.98
CA MET A 1 -34.88 -10.61 -16.82
C MET A 1 -33.92 -9.78 -16.00
N ASP A 2 -32.63 -9.89 -16.29
CA ASP A 2 -31.60 -9.11 -15.62
C ASP A 2 -31.67 -7.68 -16.17
N ARG A 3 -32.45 -6.81 -15.52
CA ARG A 3 -32.51 -5.41 -15.92
C ARG A 3 -31.29 -4.71 -15.36
N ALA A 4 -30.36 -4.38 -16.26
CA ALA A 4 -29.33 -3.39 -16.00
C ALA A 4 -29.92 -2.18 -15.28
N ILE A 5 -29.19 -1.60 -14.33
CA ILE A 5 -29.64 -0.42 -13.58
C ILE A 5 -29.58 0.77 -14.55
N ALA A 6 -30.71 1.08 -15.18
CA ALA A 6 -30.81 2.20 -16.11
C ALA A 6 -31.39 3.42 -15.39
N LEU A 7 -30.56 4.44 -15.20
CA LEU A 7 -31.03 5.75 -14.71
C LEU A 7 -31.62 6.56 -15.88
N PRO A 8 -32.70 7.31 -15.65
CA PRO A 8 -33.28 8.16 -16.68
C PRO A 8 -32.33 9.30 -17.00
N ASN A 9 -32.26 9.69 -18.27
CA ASN A 9 -31.59 10.93 -18.68
C ASN A 9 -32.51 12.13 -18.39
N ARG A 10 -32.81 12.38 -17.11
CA ARG A 10 -33.67 13.46 -16.63
C ARG A 10 -33.02 14.13 -15.42
N ALA A 11 -33.33 15.41 -15.22
CA ALA A 11 -32.80 16.16 -14.09
C ALA A 11 -33.34 15.68 -12.74
N SER A 12 -34.54 15.08 -12.71
CA SER A 12 -35.19 14.65 -11.47
C SER A 12 -35.77 13.25 -11.58
N TYR A 13 -35.52 12.42 -10.56
CA TYR A 13 -36.03 11.05 -10.45
C TYR A 13 -36.03 10.58 -8.99
N LEU A 14 -36.80 9.53 -8.72
CA LEU A 14 -36.91 8.88 -7.41
C LEU A 14 -36.36 7.46 -7.50
N LEU A 15 -35.37 7.15 -6.67
CA LEU A 15 -34.87 5.79 -6.46
C LEU A 15 -35.61 5.17 -5.29
N LYS A 16 -36.51 4.21 -5.57
CA LYS A 16 -37.27 3.52 -4.54
C LYS A 16 -36.54 2.30 -3.99
N ASN A 17 -36.76 1.97 -2.73
CA ASN A 17 -36.29 0.74 -2.09
C ASN A 17 -34.76 0.54 -2.20
N ALA A 18 -33.97 1.59 -2.01
CA ALA A 18 -32.52 1.53 -1.94
C ALA A 18 -32.08 0.98 -0.57
N ARG A 19 -31.00 0.17 -0.54
CA ARG A 19 -30.32 -0.16 0.72
C ARG A 19 -29.09 0.69 0.91
N VAL A 20 -29.08 1.51 1.96
CA VAL A 20 -27.97 2.44 2.24
C VAL A 20 -27.40 2.12 3.62
N PRO A 21 -26.06 2.01 3.79
CA PRO A 21 -25.46 1.92 5.11
C PRO A 21 -25.82 3.14 5.96
N LEU A 22 -26.38 2.89 7.15
CA LEU A 22 -26.88 3.96 8.01
C LEU A 22 -25.78 4.97 8.38
N GLY A 23 -24.56 4.51 8.61
CA GLY A 23 -23.41 5.39 8.90
C GLY A 23 -22.98 6.29 7.74
N CYS A 24 -23.44 6.02 6.52
CA CYS A 24 -23.16 6.86 5.35
C CYS A 24 -24.24 7.94 5.12
N MET A 25 -25.32 7.96 5.91
CA MET A 25 -26.37 8.97 5.81
C MET A 25 -26.24 10.04 6.90
N GLU A 26 -26.56 11.29 6.55
CA GLU A 26 -26.57 12.42 7.48
C GLU A 26 -27.76 13.34 7.21
N GLY A 27 -28.19 14.07 8.25
CA GLY A 27 -29.25 15.07 8.11
C GLY A 27 -30.59 14.48 7.65
N VAL A 28 -30.81 13.19 7.88
CA VAL A 28 -32.06 12.50 7.58
C VAL A 28 -33.03 12.65 8.74
N ASP A 29 -34.30 12.89 8.43
CA ASP A 29 -35.35 13.00 9.44
C ASP A 29 -35.72 11.62 9.98
N HIS A 30 -35.85 11.50 11.31
CA HIS A 30 -36.32 10.30 12.01
C HIS A 30 -35.62 8.98 11.62
N PRO A 31 -34.26 8.90 11.62
CA PRO A 31 -33.52 7.69 11.22
C PRO A 31 -33.86 6.45 12.04
N GLU A 32 -34.33 6.63 13.28
CA GLU A 32 -34.82 5.57 14.17
C GLU A 32 -36.03 4.82 13.60
N THR A 33 -36.73 5.42 12.64
CA THR A 33 -37.91 4.82 12.01
C THR A 33 -37.56 3.90 10.83
N PHE A 34 -36.31 3.94 10.35
CA PHE A 34 -35.90 3.18 9.18
C PHE A 34 -35.89 1.67 9.47
N ALA A 35 -36.32 0.88 8.48
CA ALA A 35 -36.12 -0.56 8.52
C ALA A 35 -34.64 -0.88 8.27
N VAL A 36 -33.94 -1.31 9.33
CA VAL A 36 -32.49 -1.55 9.31
C VAL A 36 -32.20 -3.04 9.54
N CYS A 37 -31.37 -3.65 8.69
CA CYS A 37 -30.94 -5.05 8.89
C CYS A 37 -29.78 -5.16 9.91
N VAL A 38 -29.38 -6.38 10.24
CA VAL A 38 -28.27 -6.67 11.19
C VAL A 38 -26.95 -6.00 10.79
N ASP A 39 -26.72 -5.80 9.49
CA ASP A 39 -25.52 -5.13 8.95
C ASP A 39 -25.66 -3.60 8.86
N ARG A 40 -26.65 -3.03 9.54
CA ARG A 40 -26.97 -1.59 9.57
C ARG A 40 -27.25 -0.97 8.19
N LEU A 41 -27.84 -1.75 7.27
CA LEU A 41 -28.37 -1.23 6.00
C LEU A 41 -29.83 -0.82 6.16
N ALA A 42 -30.11 0.47 5.99
CA ALA A 42 -31.46 1.04 5.99
C ALA A 42 -32.11 0.87 4.61
N LEU A 43 -33.42 0.59 4.57
CA LEU A 43 -34.22 0.62 3.35
C LEU A 43 -34.89 2.00 3.18
N VAL A 44 -34.54 2.72 2.12
CA VAL A 44 -34.91 4.14 1.91
C VAL A 44 -35.30 4.42 0.46
N ASP A 45 -36.03 5.51 0.26
CA ASP A 45 -36.24 6.14 -1.04
C ASP A 45 -35.33 7.38 -1.14
N ILE A 46 -34.63 7.55 -2.27
CA ILE A 46 -33.71 8.68 -2.51
C ILE A 46 -34.26 9.52 -3.66
N GLU A 47 -34.56 10.78 -3.38
CA GLU A 47 -35.00 11.73 -4.39
C GLU A 47 -33.81 12.53 -4.92
N VAL A 48 -33.63 12.52 -6.24
CA VAL A 48 -32.64 13.34 -6.94
C VAL A 48 -33.37 14.42 -7.72
N ARG A 49 -32.89 15.68 -7.62
CA ARG A 49 -33.36 16.81 -8.41
C ARG A 49 -32.17 17.67 -8.82
N ASP A 50 -32.04 17.99 -10.08
CA ASP A 50 -31.02 18.91 -10.61
C ASP A 50 -29.60 18.63 -10.09
N GLY A 51 -29.25 17.35 -9.97
CA GLY A 51 -27.94 16.89 -9.52
C GLY A 51 -27.68 16.94 -8.01
N ILE A 52 -28.70 17.21 -7.19
CA ILE A 52 -28.64 17.13 -5.73
C ILE A 52 -29.53 16.01 -5.18
N VAL A 53 -29.17 15.47 -4.02
CA VAL A 53 -30.06 14.64 -3.21
C VAL A 53 -31.07 15.56 -2.55
N ALA A 54 -32.29 15.62 -3.08
CA ALA A 54 -33.33 16.50 -2.58
C ALA A 54 -33.93 15.99 -1.26
N ASN A 55 -34.06 14.66 -1.12
CA ASN A 55 -34.61 14.02 0.07
C ASN A 55 -34.14 12.56 0.20
N ILE A 56 -34.08 12.07 1.43
CA ILE A 56 -33.93 10.64 1.75
C ILE A 56 -35.02 10.29 2.77
N ALA A 57 -35.93 9.41 2.38
CA ALA A 57 -37.08 9.04 3.20
C ALA A 57 -37.13 7.53 3.44
N ARG A 58 -37.88 7.10 4.45
CA ARG A 58 -38.11 5.68 4.73
C ARG A 58 -38.81 5.01 3.55
N ALA A 59 -38.35 3.82 3.15
CA ALA A 59 -39.09 3.00 2.20
C ALA A 59 -40.40 2.50 2.84
N ASP A 60 -41.51 2.53 2.10
CA ASP A 60 -42.89 2.25 2.56
C ASP A 60 -43.59 3.35 3.37
N ASP A 61 -43.05 4.59 3.41
CA ASP A 61 -43.93 5.74 3.61
C ASP A 61 -44.85 5.85 2.38
N ASP A 62 -46.10 5.43 2.58
CA ASP A 62 -47.19 5.58 1.63
C ASP A 62 -47.19 7.03 1.10
N LEU A 63 -46.84 7.22 -0.18
CA LEU A 63 -46.77 8.51 -0.88
C LEU A 63 -48.12 9.23 -0.96
N THR A 64 -49.16 8.72 -0.28
CA THR A 64 -50.45 9.37 -0.07
C THR A 64 -50.51 10.26 1.18
N ARG A 65 -49.46 10.34 2.03
CA ARG A 65 -49.47 11.24 3.20
C ARG A 65 -49.16 12.71 2.86
N PRO A 66 -49.93 13.70 3.39
CA PRO A 66 -49.82 15.13 3.02
C PRO A 66 -48.57 15.88 3.53
N GLN A 67 -47.56 15.17 4.04
CA GLN A 67 -46.33 15.78 4.58
C GLN A 67 -45.12 15.62 3.65
N CYS A 68 -45.21 14.78 2.61
CA CYS A 68 -44.39 14.98 1.42
C CYS A 68 -44.89 16.26 0.76
N ARG A 69 -44.12 17.36 0.82
CA ARG A 69 -44.44 18.56 0.02
C ARG A 69 -44.76 18.10 -1.40
N PRO A 70 -45.97 18.39 -1.92
CA PRO A 70 -46.28 18.03 -3.28
C PRO A 70 -45.21 18.68 -4.16
N LEU A 71 -44.50 17.82 -4.90
CA LEU A 71 -43.61 18.23 -5.97
C LEU A 71 -44.31 19.36 -6.76
N PRO A 72 -43.63 20.49 -7.05
CA PRO A 72 -44.19 21.42 -8.01
C PRO A 72 -44.48 20.62 -9.29
N PHE A 73 -45.75 20.66 -9.70
CA PHE A 73 -46.29 19.89 -10.82
C PHE A 73 -45.42 20.08 -12.07
N SER A 74 -44.48 19.18 -12.29
CA SER A 74 -44.09 18.80 -13.63
C SER A 74 -45.28 18.02 -14.19
N LEU A 75 -45.74 18.35 -15.39
CA LEU A 75 -46.75 17.61 -16.16
C LEU A 75 -46.43 16.11 -16.32
N PHE A 76 -45.23 15.66 -15.90
CA PHE A 76 -44.77 14.26 -15.98
C PHE A 76 -44.29 13.63 -14.66
N GLY A 77 -44.26 14.34 -13.53
CA GLY A 77 -43.70 13.85 -12.25
C GLY A 77 -42.22 13.39 -12.32
N PRO A 78 -41.55 13.09 -11.19
CA PRO A 78 -40.25 12.42 -11.21
C PRO A 78 -40.41 10.99 -11.75
N THR A 79 -39.44 10.53 -12.54
CA THR A 79 -39.41 9.12 -12.96
C THR A 79 -39.06 8.24 -11.77
N HIS A 80 -39.85 7.20 -11.51
CA HIS A 80 -39.60 6.27 -10.41
C HIS A 80 -38.81 5.06 -10.91
N ILE A 81 -37.69 4.75 -10.24
CA ILE A 81 -36.90 3.53 -10.47
C ILE A 81 -36.90 2.71 -9.18
N ASP A 82 -37.49 1.53 -9.21
CA ASP A 82 -37.40 0.60 -8.09
C ASP A 82 -36.06 -0.13 -8.11
N LEU A 83 -35.27 0.06 -7.06
CA LEU A 83 -33.99 -0.59 -6.87
C LEU A 83 -34.13 -1.99 -6.28
N HIS A 84 -35.31 -2.41 -5.83
CA HIS A 84 -35.59 -3.74 -5.29
C HIS A 84 -34.58 -4.18 -4.20
N GLY A 85 -34.18 -3.24 -3.34
CA GLY A 85 -33.23 -3.46 -2.26
C GLY A 85 -31.76 -3.42 -2.66
N LYS A 86 -31.41 -3.01 -3.89
CA LYS A 86 -30.02 -2.83 -4.33
C LYS A 86 -29.31 -1.79 -3.47
N MET A 87 -28.01 -2.01 -3.26
CA MET A 87 -27.20 -1.16 -2.41
C MET A 87 -26.81 0.13 -3.12
N VAL A 88 -26.89 1.23 -2.38
CA VAL A 88 -26.36 2.54 -2.77
C VAL A 88 -25.34 2.95 -1.72
N LEU A 89 -24.11 3.21 -2.17
CA LEU A 89 -23.05 3.78 -1.34
C LEU A 89 -22.76 5.21 -1.81
N PRO A 90 -22.37 6.14 -0.92
CA PRO A 90 -21.74 7.36 -1.40
C PRO A 90 -20.46 7.03 -2.17
N THR A 91 -19.89 8.03 -2.84
CA THR A 91 -18.59 7.92 -3.48
C THR A 91 -17.50 7.54 -2.49
N PHE A 92 -16.46 6.87 -2.99
CA PHE A 92 -15.30 6.51 -2.17
C PHE A 92 -14.36 7.70 -1.99
N SER A 93 -13.60 7.68 -0.90
CA SER A 93 -12.44 8.54 -0.69
C SER A 93 -11.22 7.69 -0.37
N ASP A 94 -10.15 7.87 -1.11
CA ASP A 94 -8.89 7.14 -0.96
C ASP A 94 -7.85 8.04 -0.30
N LEU A 95 -7.54 7.78 0.97
CA LEU A 95 -6.73 8.69 1.80
C LEU A 95 -5.23 8.53 1.58
N HIS A 96 -4.78 7.51 0.86
CA HIS A 96 -3.34 7.26 0.71
C HIS A 96 -3.05 6.47 -0.56
N THR A 97 -2.35 7.10 -1.49
CA THR A 97 -1.93 6.53 -2.78
C THR A 97 -0.52 7.00 -3.17
N HIS A 98 0.08 6.42 -4.21
CA HIS A 98 1.32 6.92 -4.83
C HIS A 98 1.20 6.99 -6.36
N ILE A 99 0.45 7.97 -6.87
CA ILE A 99 0.17 8.08 -8.31
C ILE A 99 1.32 8.68 -9.13
N ASP A 100 2.34 9.23 -8.47
CA ASP A 100 3.54 9.80 -9.08
C ASP A 100 4.54 8.74 -9.57
N LYS A 101 4.62 7.60 -8.89
CA LYS A 101 5.43 6.42 -9.25
C LYS A 101 4.61 5.24 -9.77
N GLY A 102 3.27 5.32 -9.68
CA GLY A 102 2.37 4.28 -10.16
C GLY A 102 2.60 3.91 -11.63
N HIS A 103 2.26 2.68 -11.98
CA HIS A 103 2.37 2.12 -13.35
C HIS A 103 3.79 2.01 -13.92
N THR A 104 4.80 1.83 -13.08
CA THR A 104 6.20 1.71 -13.48
C THR A 104 6.81 0.32 -13.24
N THR A 105 6.03 -0.65 -12.73
CA THR A 105 6.55 -1.97 -12.31
C THR A 105 7.35 -2.71 -13.40
N GLU A 106 6.96 -2.57 -14.68
CA GLU A 106 7.66 -3.22 -15.81
C GLU A 106 8.89 -2.46 -16.30
N ARG A 107 9.07 -1.19 -15.89
CA ARG A 107 10.25 -0.37 -16.22
C ARG A 107 11.43 -0.69 -15.32
N SER A 108 11.14 -1.00 -14.07
CA SER A 108 12.11 -1.44 -13.05
C SER A 108 11.36 -2.32 -12.06
N ARG A 109 11.77 -3.60 -11.95
CA ARG A 109 11.10 -4.59 -11.09
C ARG A 109 11.80 -4.70 -9.74
N ASN A 110 11.03 -5.02 -8.71
CA ASN A 110 11.54 -5.40 -7.40
C ASN A 110 11.62 -6.94 -7.27
N PRO A 111 12.76 -7.59 -7.53
CA PRO A 111 12.86 -9.05 -7.61
C PRO A 111 12.78 -9.75 -6.25
N ASP A 112 13.23 -9.12 -5.18
CA ASP A 112 13.21 -9.69 -3.81
C ASP A 112 11.90 -9.36 -3.06
N GLY A 113 11.10 -8.43 -3.60
CA GLY A 113 9.83 -7.98 -3.05
C GLY A 113 9.95 -7.22 -1.73
N SER A 114 11.16 -6.88 -1.30
CA SER A 114 11.42 -6.13 -0.05
C SER A 114 11.07 -4.65 -0.21
N LEU A 115 10.80 -3.97 0.90
CA LEU A 115 10.64 -2.51 0.92
C LEU A 115 11.91 -1.81 0.40
N SER A 116 13.09 -2.20 0.91
CA SER A 116 14.36 -1.62 0.45
C SER A 116 14.65 -1.88 -1.04
N GLY A 117 14.24 -3.05 -1.56
CA GLY A 117 14.31 -3.40 -2.97
C GLY A 117 13.38 -2.54 -3.81
N ALA A 118 12.19 -2.23 -3.29
CA ALA A 118 11.24 -1.31 -3.91
C ALA A 118 11.79 0.12 -3.98
N ASP A 119 12.40 0.61 -2.90
CA ASP A 119 13.06 1.93 -2.86
C ASP A 119 14.16 2.04 -3.92
N ARG A 120 15.08 1.06 -3.95
CA ARG A 120 16.17 1.02 -4.95
C ARG A 120 15.64 0.98 -6.38
N SER A 121 14.64 0.14 -6.61
CA SER A 121 14.05 -0.04 -7.94
C SER A 121 13.29 1.20 -8.42
N THR A 122 12.60 1.89 -7.51
CA THR A 122 11.93 3.17 -7.77
C THR A 122 12.93 4.27 -8.08
N ALA A 123 14.01 4.38 -7.29
CA ALA A 123 15.06 5.37 -7.52
C ALA A 123 15.75 5.15 -8.89
N ALA A 124 15.95 3.88 -9.28
CA ALA A 124 16.50 3.52 -10.58
C ALA A 124 15.58 3.92 -11.75
N ASP A 125 14.25 3.88 -11.59
CA ASP A 125 13.32 4.35 -12.63
C ASP A 125 13.20 5.89 -12.65
N ALA A 126 13.19 6.51 -11.46
CA ALA A 126 12.89 7.93 -11.32
C ALA A 126 13.90 8.88 -11.96
N GLN A 127 15.14 8.43 -12.17
CA GLN A 127 16.14 9.22 -12.91
C GLN A 127 15.70 9.53 -14.35
N PHE A 128 14.83 8.71 -14.94
CA PHE A 128 14.35 8.83 -16.32
C PHE A 128 13.01 9.56 -16.46
N TRP A 129 12.41 10.00 -15.34
CA TRP A 129 11.14 10.71 -15.39
C TRP A 129 11.28 12.07 -16.07
N ASP A 130 10.26 12.39 -16.86
CA ASP A 130 9.98 13.73 -17.37
C ASP A 130 8.56 14.15 -16.97
N ALA A 131 8.21 15.41 -17.22
CA ALA A 131 6.93 15.97 -16.80
C ALA A 131 5.73 15.29 -17.49
N ASP A 132 5.87 14.87 -18.74
CA ASP A 132 4.79 14.25 -19.52
C ASP A 132 4.53 12.81 -19.06
N ASP A 133 5.57 12.07 -18.72
CA ASP A 133 5.50 10.74 -18.11
C ASP A 133 4.76 10.79 -16.76
N VAL A 134 5.23 11.64 -15.84
CA VAL A 134 4.63 11.78 -14.51
C VAL A 134 3.15 12.19 -14.63
N LEU A 135 2.84 13.23 -15.42
CA LEU A 135 1.46 13.70 -15.58
C LEU A 135 0.56 12.62 -16.21
N ARG A 136 1.05 11.87 -17.20
CA ARG A 136 0.28 10.80 -17.85
C ARG A 136 -0.04 9.66 -16.89
N ARG A 137 0.93 9.19 -16.11
CA ARG A 137 0.71 8.10 -15.15
C ARG A 137 -0.24 8.52 -14.03
N MET A 138 -0.05 9.73 -13.50
CA MET A 138 -0.98 10.31 -12.53
C MET A 138 -2.41 10.44 -13.09
N ASP A 139 -2.56 10.94 -14.32
CA ASP A 139 -3.86 11.10 -14.97
C ASP A 139 -4.55 9.76 -15.21
N PHE A 140 -3.80 8.75 -15.65
CA PHE A 140 -4.27 7.38 -15.80
C PHE A 140 -4.83 6.86 -14.47
N SER A 141 -4.08 7.02 -13.38
CA SER A 141 -4.52 6.61 -12.04
C SER A 141 -5.83 7.29 -11.61
N VAL A 142 -5.96 8.61 -11.80
CA VAL A 142 -7.20 9.32 -11.42
C VAL A 142 -8.38 8.92 -12.32
N LYS A 143 -8.16 8.61 -13.61
CA LYS A 143 -9.20 8.05 -14.47
C LYS A 143 -9.71 6.70 -13.96
N CYS A 144 -8.82 5.79 -13.55
CA CYS A 144 -9.22 4.51 -12.96
C CYS A 144 -10.10 4.72 -11.72
N ALA A 145 -9.61 5.51 -10.77
CA ALA A 145 -10.34 5.80 -9.52
C ALA A 145 -11.71 6.45 -9.77
N TYR A 146 -11.80 7.41 -10.71
CA TYR A 146 -13.06 8.05 -11.08
C TYR A 146 -14.07 7.06 -11.68
N ALA A 147 -13.62 6.18 -12.57
CA ALA A 147 -14.45 5.13 -13.17
C ALA A 147 -14.97 4.13 -12.11
N HIS A 148 -14.20 3.87 -11.05
CA HIS A 148 -14.61 3.04 -9.92
C HIS A 148 -15.47 3.76 -8.87
N GLY A 149 -15.66 5.07 -9.02
CA GLY A 149 -16.57 5.88 -8.21
C GLY A 149 -15.92 6.71 -7.10
N THR A 150 -14.59 6.81 -7.06
CA THR A 150 -13.85 7.64 -6.11
C THR A 150 -14.01 9.13 -6.40
N SER A 151 -14.33 9.93 -5.39
CA SER A 151 -14.49 11.40 -5.50
C SER A 151 -13.36 12.18 -4.84
N ALA A 152 -12.52 11.54 -4.02
CA ALA A 152 -11.41 12.18 -3.35
C ALA A 152 -10.22 11.23 -3.26
N ILE A 153 -9.01 11.75 -3.54
CA ILE A 153 -7.75 11.01 -3.48
C ILE A 153 -6.71 11.88 -2.76
N ARG A 154 -5.97 11.29 -1.82
CA ARG A 154 -4.71 11.85 -1.34
C ARG A 154 -3.55 10.97 -1.81
N THR A 155 -2.54 11.59 -2.41
CA THR A 155 -1.34 10.90 -2.92
C THR A 155 -0.09 11.43 -2.24
N HIS A 156 0.84 10.54 -1.96
CA HIS A 156 2.19 10.87 -1.53
C HIS A 156 3.07 11.02 -2.77
N LEU A 157 3.80 12.12 -2.84
CA LEU A 157 4.68 12.50 -3.94
C LEU A 157 6.12 12.35 -3.48
N ILE A 158 6.94 11.56 -4.16
CA ILE A 158 8.33 11.28 -3.76
C ILE A 158 9.22 12.50 -4.01
N ASN A 159 9.98 12.92 -2.99
CA ASN A 159 10.88 14.09 -3.03
C ASN A 159 12.32 13.72 -2.63
N MET A 160 12.84 12.59 -3.12
CA MET A 160 14.18 12.12 -2.74
C MET A 160 15.33 12.93 -3.38
N THR A 161 15.06 13.63 -4.49
CA THR A 161 16.04 14.48 -5.18
C THR A 161 15.41 15.81 -5.61
N PRO A 162 16.19 16.89 -5.73
CA PRO A 162 15.68 18.18 -6.22
C PRO A 162 14.97 18.07 -7.58
N LYS A 163 15.52 17.25 -8.50
CA LYS A 163 14.92 17.00 -9.82
C LYS A 163 13.52 16.40 -9.69
N GLN A 164 13.33 15.39 -8.84
CA GLN A 164 12.01 14.78 -8.64
C GLN A 164 11.01 15.79 -8.07
N THR A 165 11.42 16.53 -7.03
CA THR A 165 10.57 17.56 -6.41
C THR A 165 10.13 18.61 -7.43
N GLU A 166 11.06 19.13 -8.23
CA GLU A 166 10.81 20.17 -9.25
C GLU A 166 9.96 19.66 -10.43
N LEU A 167 9.92 18.35 -10.68
CA LEU A 167 9.08 17.73 -11.71
C LEU A 167 7.66 17.41 -11.20
N THR A 168 7.57 16.76 -10.03
CA THR A 168 6.34 16.12 -9.57
C THR A 168 5.30 17.13 -9.08
N TRP A 169 5.69 18.18 -8.38
CA TRP A 169 4.74 19.16 -7.82
C TRP A 169 4.03 20.02 -8.89
N PRO A 170 4.71 20.52 -9.93
CA PRO A 170 4.03 21.16 -11.06
C PRO A 170 3.11 20.21 -11.82
N ALA A 171 3.52 18.97 -12.05
CA ALA A 171 2.67 17.95 -12.69
C ALA A 171 1.40 17.66 -11.87
N PHE A 172 1.56 17.49 -10.55
CA PHE A 172 0.47 17.34 -9.61
C PHE A 172 -0.51 18.52 -9.65
N SER A 173 0.00 19.76 -9.72
CA SER A 173 -0.88 20.94 -9.79
C SER A 173 -1.72 20.99 -11.06
N LYS A 174 -1.11 20.66 -12.22
CA LYS A 174 -1.84 20.55 -13.50
C LYS A 174 -2.89 19.44 -13.46
N LEU A 175 -2.55 18.29 -12.86
CA LEU A 175 -3.49 17.19 -12.66
C LEU A 175 -4.68 17.64 -11.79
N ARG A 176 -4.42 18.25 -10.64
CA ARG A 176 -5.46 18.71 -9.72
C ARG A 176 -6.40 19.72 -10.38
N GLU A 177 -5.87 20.65 -11.18
CA GLU A 177 -6.68 21.58 -11.97
C GLU A 177 -7.57 20.84 -12.98
N LYS A 178 -7.00 19.90 -13.74
CA LYS A 178 -7.74 19.09 -14.73
C LYS A 178 -8.90 18.29 -14.11
N TRP A 179 -8.75 17.84 -12.88
CA TRP A 179 -9.74 17.00 -12.19
C TRP A 179 -10.68 17.75 -11.26
N GLN A 180 -10.52 19.07 -11.15
CA GLN A 180 -11.39 19.93 -10.35
C GLN A 180 -12.87 19.71 -10.70
N GLY A 181 -13.71 19.58 -9.66
CA GLY A 181 -15.14 19.30 -9.81
C GLY A 181 -15.50 17.84 -10.10
N ARG A 182 -14.52 16.96 -10.31
CA ARG A 182 -14.75 15.51 -10.54
C ARG A 182 -14.11 14.63 -9.47
N VAL A 183 -12.84 14.90 -9.14
CA VAL A 183 -12.09 14.25 -8.06
C VAL A 183 -11.27 15.32 -7.34
N ASP A 184 -11.47 15.44 -6.03
CA ASP A 184 -10.62 16.27 -5.17
C ASP A 184 -9.29 15.55 -4.93
N VAL A 185 -8.18 16.14 -5.37
CA VAL A 185 -6.85 15.53 -5.24
C VAL A 185 -5.97 16.33 -4.27
N GLN A 186 -5.49 15.69 -3.21
CA GLN A 186 -4.51 16.22 -2.26
C GLN A 186 -3.14 15.57 -2.49
N GLY A 187 -2.08 16.35 -2.35
CA GLY A 187 -0.69 15.90 -2.51
C GLY A 187 0.08 16.07 -1.22
N VAL A 188 0.78 15.04 -0.77
CA VAL A 188 1.64 15.03 0.42
C VAL A 188 3.09 14.92 -0.02
N SER A 189 4.01 15.68 0.56
CA SER A 189 5.43 15.38 0.39
C SER A 189 5.80 14.05 1.03
N LEU A 190 6.58 13.23 0.33
CA LEU A 190 7.18 12.02 0.87
C LEU A 190 8.70 12.11 0.83
N VAL A 191 9.30 12.09 2.02
CA VAL A 191 10.73 11.99 2.28
C VAL A 191 10.94 11.10 3.50
N VAL A 192 12.15 10.62 3.74
CA VAL A 192 12.52 10.01 5.02
C VAL A 192 12.66 11.09 6.10
N LEU A 193 12.40 10.77 7.38
CA LEU A 193 12.49 11.74 8.48
C LEU A 193 13.87 12.43 8.56
N SER A 194 14.95 11.72 8.22
CA SER A 194 16.32 12.25 8.22
C SER A 194 16.55 13.37 7.20
N PHE A 195 15.71 13.50 6.16
CA PHE A 195 15.73 14.63 5.23
C PHE A 195 15.63 15.97 5.97
N PHE A 196 14.86 16.01 7.06
CA PHE A 196 14.67 17.21 7.82
C PHE A 196 15.91 17.67 8.58
N ARG A 197 17.00 16.90 8.65
CA ARG A 197 18.27 17.32 9.27
C ARG A 197 18.85 18.57 8.61
N ASP A 198 18.76 18.63 7.29
CA ASP A 198 19.09 19.81 6.51
C ASP A 198 17.93 20.81 6.59
N GLU A 199 18.12 21.87 7.38
CA GLU A 199 17.10 22.89 7.60
C GLU A 199 16.78 23.70 6.33
N GLU A 200 17.75 23.90 5.44
CA GLU A 200 17.55 24.67 4.22
C GLU A 200 16.74 23.84 3.22
N ALA A 201 17.12 22.58 3.00
CA ALA A 201 16.38 21.66 2.15
C ALA A 201 14.95 21.43 2.68
N ALA A 202 14.78 21.27 3.99
CA ALA A 202 13.48 21.12 4.63
C ALA A 202 12.58 22.35 4.43
N ARG A 203 13.14 23.56 4.59
CA ARG A 203 12.41 24.82 4.35
C ARG A 203 12.01 24.95 2.88
N LYS A 204 12.93 24.68 1.94
CA LYS A 204 12.66 24.72 0.50
C LYS A 204 11.52 23.76 0.12
N LEU A 205 11.56 22.52 0.63
CA LEU A 205 10.48 21.55 0.39
C LEU A 205 9.14 22.06 0.93
N ALA A 206 9.12 22.59 2.16
CA ALA A 206 7.90 23.11 2.76
C ALA A 206 7.33 24.31 1.97
N ASP A 207 8.18 25.18 1.44
CA ASP A 207 7.76 26.30 0.59
C ASP A 207 7.12 25.81 -0.72
N ILE A 208 7.73 24.82 -1.39
CA ILE A 208 7.19 24.20 -2.60
C ILE A 208 5.82 23.56 -2.31
N VAL A 209 5.73 22.78 -1.22
CA VAL A 209 4.48 22.14 -0.80
C VAL A 209 3.37 23.17 -0.57
N ALA A 210 3.69 24.29 0.10
CA ALA A 210 2.73 25.36 0.34
C ALA A 210 2.30 26.07 -0.95
N GLU A 211 3.24 26.37 -1.86
CA GLU A 211 2.96 26.95 -3.18
C GLU A 211 1.96 26.10 -3.97
N HIS A 212 2.14 24.78 -3.91
CA HIS A 212 1.28 23.82 -4.58
C HIS A 212 0.07 23.38 -3.74
N LYS A 213 -0.23 24.03 -2.60
CA LYS A 213 -1.36 23.73 -1.72
C LYS A 213 -1.40 22.24 -1.32
N GLY A 214 -0.24 21.68 -0.98
CA GLY A 214 -0.08 20.31 -0.52
C GLY A 214 -0.07 20.18 0.99
N LEU A 215 0.35 19.01 1.46
CA LEU A 215 0.57 18.66 2.86
C LEU A 215 2.02 18.24 3.06
N LEU A 216 2.54 18.40 4.27
CA LEU A 216 3.86 17.87 4.62
C LEU A 216 3.76 16.42 5.03
N GLY A 217 4.75 15.61 4.66
CA GLY A 217 4.83 14.24 5.12
C GLY A 217 6.26 13.75 5.27
N ALA A 218 6.40 12.65 6.00
CA ALA A 218 7.66 11.96 6.18
C ALA A 218 7.44 10.48 6.51
N ALA A 219 8.42 9.64 6.21
CA ALA A 219 8.51 8.29 6.73
C ALA A 219 9.17 8.29 8.12
N VAL A 220 8.37 7.89 9.12
CA VAL A 220 8.75 7.70 10.52
C VAL A 220 8.75 6.19 10.79
N CYS A 221 9.90 5.58 10.62
CA CYS A 221 10.14 4.18 10.97
C CYS A 221 11.28 4.12 12.01
N CYS A 222 11.62 2.96 12.57
CA CYS A 222 12.89 2.76 13.30
C CYS A 222 13.95 2.00 12.48
N ALA A 223 13.57 1.43 11.34
CA ALA A 223 14.47 0.79 10.38
C ALA A 223 14.42 1.52 9.05
N GLU A 224 15.57 1.89 8.52
CA GLU A 224 15.69 2.43 7.16
C GLU A 224 15.39 1.37 6.07
N ARG A 225 15.39 0.08 6.42
CA ARG A 225 15.41 -1.03 5.44
C ARG A 225 14.28 -2.06 5.53
N GLY A 226 13.30 -1.89 6.41
CA GLY A 226 12.09 -2.74 6.43
C GLY A 226 11.85 -3.59 7.67
N GLY A 227 12.47 -3.26 8.81
CA GLY A 227 12.20 -3.84 10.13
C GLY A 227 12.33 -5.35 10.21
N HIS A 228 13.28 -5.91 9.47
CA HIS A 228 13.83 -7.22 9.80
C HIS A 228 14.66 -7.12 11.09
N PRO A 229 14.74 -8.17 11.93
CA PRO A 229 15.59 -8.16 13.13
C PRO A 229 17.08 -7.87 12.88
N GLU A 230 17.53 -8.03 11.64
CA GLU A 230 18.91 -7.79 11.20
C GLU A 230 19.14 -6.39 10.62
N ASP A 231 18.11 -5.57 10.49
CA ASP A 231 18.25 -4.22 9.95
C ASP A 231 18.93 -3.29 10.97
N ASP A 232 19.86 -2.47 10.48
CA ASP A 232 20.41 -1.36 11.26
C ASP A 232 19.30 -0.32 11.55
N TRP A 233 19.04 -0.07 12.84
CA TRP A 233 17.97 0.81 13.32
C TRP A 233 18.40 2.29 13.32
N THR A 234 18.37 2.95 12.17
CA THR A 234 18.95 4.30 12.04
C THR A 234 18.03 5.43 12.52
N THR A 235 16.71 5.25 12.48
CA THR A 235 15.73 6.31 12.80
C THR A 235 15.21 6.27 14.24
N CYS A 236 15.63 5.26 15.00
CA CYS A 236 15.42 5.17 16.44
C CYS A 236 16.48 6.01 17.26
N GLU A 237 17.35 6.81 16.62
CA GLU A 237 18.41 7.60 17.27
C GLU A 237 17.98 8.98 17.86
N LYS A 238 18.91 9.61 18.59
CA LYS A 238 18.73 10.75 19.54
C LYS A 238 17.99 11.98 19.00
N ASP A 239 18.04 12.23 17.69
CA ASP A 239 17.54 13.48 17.08
C ASP A 239 16.11 13.38 16.55
N ARG A 240 15.46 12.20 16.55
CA ARG A 240 14.05 12.02 16.12
C ARG A 240 13.12 13.08 16.71
N ASP A 241 13.29 13.36 18.00
CA ASP A 241 12.45 14.32 18.72
C ASP A 241 12.55 15.74 18.12
N GLN A 242 13.78 16.16 17.77
CA GLN A 242 14.09 17.43 17.12
C GLN A 242 13.58 17.46 15.67
N LEU A 243 13.73 16.36 14.93
CA LEU A 243 13.29 16.27 13.54
C LEU A 243 11.77 16.33 13.42
N LEU A 244 11.05 15.63 14.30
CA LEU A 244 9.59 15.76 14.37
C LEU A 244 9.20 17.20 14.73
N ASP A 245 9.82 17.81 15.74
CA ASP A 245 9.55 19.21 16.08
C ASP A 245 9.73 20.14 14.87
N ARG A 246 10.76 19.89 14.03
CA ARG A 246 11.01 20.68 12.83
C ARG A 246 9.90 20.55 11.79
N ILE A 247 9.40 19.33 11.53
CA ILE A 247 8.26 19.11 10.62
C ILE A 247 7.04 19.90 11.11
N PHE A 248 6.68 19.76 12.39
CA PHE A 248 5.53 20.46 12.97
C PHE A 248 5.69 21.99 12.92
N THR A 249 6.89 22.52 13.19
CA THR A 249 7.18 23.95 13.04
C THR A 249 6.99 24.42 11.60
N LEU A 250 7.58 23.73 10.62
CA LEU A 250 7.47 24.10 9.20
C LEU A 250 6.02 24.03 8.70
N ALA A 251 5.27 23.01 9.14
CA ALA A 251 3.84 22.86 8.86
C ALA A 251 3.04 24.02 9.46
N LYS A 252 3.28 24.37 10.72
CA LYS A 252 2.59 25.45 11.43
C LYS A 252 2.85 26.83 10.81
N GLU A 253 4.10 27.12 10.44
CA GLU A 253 4.47 28.38 9.76
C GLU A 253 3.72 28.59 8.43
N ARG A 254 3.38 27.50 7.74
CA ARG A 254 2.72 27.51 6.42
C ARG A 254 1.26 27.07 6.45
N ASN A 255 0.73 26.76 7.64
CA ASN A 255 -0.62 26.23 7.85
C ASN A 255 -0.92 24.94 7.04
N LEU A 256 0.04 24.00 6.99
CA LEU A 256 -0.09 22.74 6.25
C LEU A 256 -0.51 21.60 7.19
N ASP A 257 -1.43 20.74 6.78
CA ASP A 257 -1.69 19.48 7.48
C ASP A 257 -0.52 18.50 7.27
N ILE A 258 -0.46 17.44 8.07
CA ILE A 258 0.65 16.48 8.08
C ILE A 258 0.15 15.05 7.87
N ASP A 259 0.84 14.29 7.03
CA ASP A 259 0.55 12.88 6.77
C ASP A 259 1.84 12.03 6.76
N PHE A 260 1.95 11.07 7.69
CA PHE A 260 3.16 10.29 7.93
C PHE A 260 3.02 8.84 7.49
N HIS A 261 4.03 8.33 6.79
CA HIS A 261 4.29 6.89 6.69
C HIS A 261 4.86 6.42 8.03
N THR A 262 4.10 5.64 8.81
CA THR A 262 4.47 5.37 10.21
C THR A 262 4.62 3.88 10.46
N ASP A 263 5.81 3.46 10.92
CA ASP A 263 6.10 2.10 11.38
C ASP A 263 5.60 0.97 10.45
N GLU A 264 5.88 1.07 9.15
CA GLU A 264 5.56 0.04 8.14
C GLU A 264 6.51 -1.18 8.25
N ASN A 265 6.45 -1.88 9.38
CA ASN A 265 7.30 -3.03 9.66
C ASN A 265 6.72 -3.95 10.76
N GLY A 266 7.38 -5.09 11.00
CA GLY A 266 7.05 -6.06 12.06
C GLY A 266 7.86 -5.93 13.36
N ASN A 267 8.40 -4.75 13.70
CA ASN A 267 9.21 -4.56 14.92
C ASN A 267 8.35 -4.07 16.10
N GLU A 268 8.29 -4.87 17.16
CA GLU A 268 7.60 -4.53 18.43
C GLU A 268 8.09 -3.23 19.11
N LEU A 269 9.34 -2.84 18.86
CA LEU A 269 9.98 -1.65 19.43
C LEU A 269 9.68 -0.37 18.65
N ALA A 270 9.10 -0.46 17.45
CA ALA A 270 8.77 0.70 16.64
C ALA A 270 7.56 1.44 17.26
N LYS A 271 7.82 2.64 17.81
CA LYS A 271 6.85 3.51 18.48
C LYS A 271 6.62 4.85 17.75
N GLY A 272 6.84 4.90 16.45
CA GLY A 272 6.64 6.09 15.61
C GLY A 272 5.28 6.76 15.84
N LEU A 273 4.19 5.98 15.82
CA LEU A 273 2.84 6.53 16.05
C LEU A 273 2.72 7.25 17.40
N ARG A 274 3.32 6.69 18.46
CA ARG A 274 3.32 7.30 19.79
C ARG A 274 4.07 8.63 19.80
N TYR A 275 5.23 8.70 19.15
CA TYR A 275 6.01 9.93 19.09
C TYR A 275 5.31 11.01 18.25
N VAL A 276 4.70 10.63 17.13
CA VAL A 276 3.88 11.54 16.33
C VAL A 276 2.69 12.06 17.13
N ALA A 277 1.99 11.20 17.89
CA ALA A 277 0.89 11.62 18.76
C ALA A 277 1.33 12.64 19.82
N GLN A 278 2.45 12.38 20.51
CA GLN A 278 3.01 13.30 21.50
C GLN A 278 3.36 14.66 20.88
N LYS A 279 3.95 14.67 19.68
CA LYS A 279 4.29 15.91 18.96
C LYS A 279 3.05 16.65 18.46
N THR A 280 2.05 15.92 18.00
CA THR A 280 0.74 16.48 17.63
C THR A 280 0.13 17.27 18.78
N ILE A 281 0.11 16.67 19.98
CA ILE A 281 -0.39 17.33 21.20
C ILE A 281 0.50 18.52 21.59
N LYS A 282 1.82 18.34 21.62
CA LYS A 282 2.80 19.39 21.98
C LYS A 282 2.65 20.64 21.11
N HIS A 283 2.41 20.47 19.81
CA HIS A 283 2.36 21.58 18.84
C HIS A 283 0.96 22.18 18.65
N GLY A 284 -0.06 21.58 19.26
CA GLY A 284 -1.46 22.00 19.11
C GLY A 284 -2.02 21.65 17.73
N TYR A 285 -1.67 20.50 17.19
CA TYR A 285 -2.00 20.03 15.83
C TYR A 285 -3.09 18.96 15.80
N GLN A 286 -3.87 18.83 16.88
CA GLN A 286 -4.88 17.79 16.99
C GLN A 286 -5.89 17.84 15.85
N GLY A 287 -6.22 16.67 15.30
CA GLY A 287 -7.15 16.54 14.16
C GLY A 287 -6.57 16.93 12.79
N ARG A 288 -5.28 17.28 12.71
CA ARG A 288 -4.59 17.69 11.46
C ARG A 288 -3.47 16.74 11.03
N VAL A 289 -3.43 15.55 11.63
CA VAL A 289 -2.35 14.57 11.42
C VAL A 289 -2.92 13.21 11.05
N VAL A 290 -2.37 12.61 10.00
CA VAL A 290 -2.67 11.25 9.54
C VAL A 290 -1.41 10.38 9.66
N CYS A 291 -1.59 9.11 10.03
CA CYS A 291 -0.53 8.12 10.07
C CYS A 291 -0.92 6.87 9.28
N GLY A 292 -0.28 6.65 8.14
CA GLY A 292 -0.41 5.45 7.32
C GLY A 292 0.43 4.28 7.83
N HIS A 293 0.03 3.07 7.46
CA HIS A 293 0.62 1.77 7.78
C HIS A 293 0.41 1.34 9.23
N CYS A 294 1.20 1.87 10.17
CA CYS A 294 1.20 1.50 11.58
C CYS A 294 1.25 -0.03 11.81
N CYS A 295 1.94 -0.78 10.95
CA CYS A 295 1.98 -2.24 10.97
C CYS A 295 2.54 -2.79 12.28
N SER A 296 3.50 -2.10 12.87
CA SER A 296 4.15 -2.49 14.13
C SER A 296 3.19 -2.63 15.30
N LEU A 297 2.00 -2.00 15.25
CA LEU A 297 0.97 -2.14 16.29
C LEU A 297 0.60 -3.60 16.54
N ALA A 298 0.61 -4.45 15.50
CA ALA A 298 0.31 -5.87 15.61
C ALA A 298 1.34 -6.66 16.46
N TYR A 299 2.53 -6.09 16.69
CA TYR A 299 3.61 -6.69 17.48
C TYR A 299 3.80 -6.03 18.84
N GLN A 300 3.16 -4.91 19.13
CA GLN A 300 3.35 -4.25 20.41
C GLN A 300 2.72 -5.06 21.56
N LEU A 301 3.42 -5.09 22.70
CA LEU A 301 2.86 -5.64 23.94
C LEU A 301 1.58 -4.88 24.34
N PRO A 302 0.59 -5.54 24.97
CA PRO A 302 -0.71 -4.95 25.29
C PRO A 302 -0.64 -3.58 25.98
N ASP A 303 0.18 -3.44 27.02
CA ASP A 303 0.33 -2.18 27.77
C ASP A 303 0.91 -1.03 26.91
N GLU A 304 1.78 -1.36 25.95
CA GLU A 304 2.36 -0.36 25.04
C GLU A 304 1.40 0.01 23.91
N LEU A 305 0.62 -0.96 23.43
CA LEU A 305 -0.45 -0.73 22.47
C LEU A 305 -1.51 0.21 23.05
N GLU A 306 -1.99 -0.05 24.28
CA GLU A 306 -3.00 0.77 24.95
C GLU A 306 -2.53 2.23 25.10
N LYS A 307 -1.29 2.44 25.57
CA LYS A 307 -0.70 3.79 25.70
C LYS A 307 -0.60 4.49 24.35
N THR A 308 -0.21 3.76 23.31
CA THR A 308 -0.04 4.31 21.96
C THR A 308 -1.38 4.73 21.36
N LEU A 309 -2.40 3.87 21.43
CA LEU A 309 -3.73 4.17 20.91
C LEU A 309 -4.44 5.27 21.70
N SER A 310 -4.28 5.29 23.04
CA SER A 310 -4.84 6.37 23.87
C SER A 310 -4.27 7.75 23.50
N LEU A 311 -2.95 7.83 23.29
CA LEU A 311 -2.29 9.06 22.84
C LEU A 311 -2.71 9.44 21.41
N ALA A 312 -2.85 8.47 20.51
CA ALA A 312 -3.31 8.73 19.14
C ALA A 312 -4.75 9.29 19.13
N ALA A 313 -5.62 8.77 19.99
CA ALA A 313 -6.99 9.26 20.16
C ALA A 313 -7.01 10.69 20.75
N GLU A 314 -6.22 10.96 21.80
CA GLU A 314 -6.07 12.32 22.37
C GLU A 314 -5.53 13.31 21.33
N ALA A 315 -4.59 12.87 20.50
CA ALA A 315 -4.04 13.66 19.42
C ALA A 315 -5.02 13.86 18.24
N GLY A 316 -6.14 13.14 18.19
CA GLY A 316 -7.05 13.15 17.05
C GLY A 316 -6.40 12.70 15.75
N ILE A 317 -5.44 11.76 15.82
CA ILE A 317 -4.77 11.21 14.64
C ILE A 317 -5.72 10.25 13.91
N THR A 318 -5.78 10.32 12.59
CA THR A 318 -6.40 9.27 11.77
C THR A 318 -5.36 8.22 11.39
N VAL A 319 -5.66 6.93 11.61
CA VAL A 319 -4.80 5.81 11.20
C VAL A 319 -5.31 5.21 9.89
N VAL A 320 -4.41 4.98 8.93
CA VAL A 320 -4.73 4.39 7.62
C VAL A 320 -4.08 3.02 7.50
N SER A 321 -4.89 1.98 7.32
CA SER A 321 -4.42 0.64 6.98
C SER A 321 -4.33 0.49 5.47
N LEU A 322 -3.31 -0.20 4.96
CA LEU A 322 -3.07 -0.39 3.53
C LEU A 322 -2.99 -1.89 3.19
N PRO A 323 -4.10 -2.63 3.27
CA PRO A 323 -4.09 -4.09 3.40
C PRO A 323 -3.47 -4.81 2.21
N LEU A 324 -3.73 -4.35 0.98
CA LEU A 324 -3.21 -4.97 -0.23
C LEU A 324 -1.68 -4.91 -0.30
N VAL A 325 -1.13 -3.73 -0.03
CA VAL A 325 0.32 -3.49 -0.09
C VAL A 325 1.00 -4.08 1.13
N ASN A 326 0.45 -3.93 2.33
CA ASN A 326 1.08 -4.50 3.51
C ASN A 326 1.05 -6.04 3.53
N GLN A 327 0.03 -6.70 2.98
CA GLN A 327 0.10 -8.16 2.76
C GLN A 327 1.17 -8.56 1.74
N TRP A 328 1.50 -7.66 0.81
CA TRP A 328 2.55 -7.89 -0.16
C TRP A 328 3.95 -7.67 0.43
N THR A 329 4.15 -6.59 1.18
CA THR A 329 5.47 -6.15 1.67
C THR A 329 5.88 -6.80 3.00
N GLN A 330 4.92 -7.09 3.88
CA GLN A 330 5.20 -7.55 5.23
C GLN A 330 5.33 -9.07 5.32
N ASP A 331 6.20 -9.53 6.25
CA ASP A 331 6.60 -10.94 6.43
C ASP A 331 7.06 -11.67 5.16
N ARG A 332 7.48 -10.90 4.15
CA ARG A 332 8.00 -11.47 2.92
C ARG A 332 9.35 -12.10 3.20
N ASP A 333 9.52 -13.32 2.72
CA ASP A 333 10.84 -13.93 2.66
C ASP A 333 11.54 -13.50 1.38
N HIS A 334 12.57 -12.67 1.55
CA HIS A 334 13.39 -12.16 0.45
C HIS A 334 14.18 -13.27 -0.26
N HIS A 335 14.32 -14.45 0.36
CA HIS A 335 14.90 -15.63 -0.27
C HIS A 335 13.87 -16.50 -1.00
N GLY A 336 12.57 -16.22 -0.86
CA GLY A 336 11.49 -16.95 -1.53
C GLY A 336 11.29 -18.39 -1.05
N GLY A 337 11.87 -18.77 0.09
CA GLY A 337 11.82 -20.12 0.66
C GLY A 337 10.64 -20.37 1.61
N ARG A 338 9.91 -19.34 2.04
CA ARG A 338 8.70 -19.47 2.88
C ARG A 338 7.58 -18.50 2.51
N THR A 339 6.35 -18.88 2.85
CA THR A 339 5.19 -17.98 2.82
C THR A 339 5.16 -17.09 4.06
N PRO A 340 4.47 -15.93 3.99
CA PRO A 340 4.10 -15.13 5.17
C PRO A 340 3.35 -15.96 6.22
N ARG A 341 3.48 -15.56 7.49
CA ARG A 341 2.91 -16.18 8.69
C ARG A 341 2.05 -15.19 9.49
N TRP A 342 2.29 -13.89 9.38
CA TRP A 342 1.39 -12.85 9.89
C TRP A 342 0.85 -11.97 8.76
N ARG A 343 -0.20 -11.19 9.06
CA ARG A 343 -1.03 -10.52 8.03
C ARG A 343 -0.47 -9.20 7.51
N GLY A 344 0.58 -8.63 8.09
CA GLY A 344 1.11 -7.35 7.63
C GLY A 344 0.31 -6.10 8.02
N ILE A 345 -0.97 -6.23 8.37
CA ILE A 345 -1.87 -5.09 8.59
C ILE A 345 -1.89 -4.61 10.04
N THR A 346 -2.22 -3.33 10.24
CA THR A 346 -2.43 -2.73 11.57
C THR A 346 -3.75 -3.15 12.23
N LEU A 347 -3.94 -2.72 13.48
CA LEU A 347 -5.02 -3.12 14.39
C LEU A 347 -6.25 -2.21 14.30
N LEU A 348 -7.11 -2.47 13.31
CA LEU A 348 -8.28 -1.64 13.00
C LEU A 348 -9.35 -1.66 14.11
N HIS A 349 -9.72 -2.84 14.64
CA HIS A 349 -10.75 -2.96 15.67
C HIS A 349 -10.32 -2.26 16.97
N GLU A 350 -9.08 -2.48 17.37
CA GLU A 350 -8.48 -1.93 18.59
C GLU A 350 -8.36 -0.41 18.49
N ALA A 351 -7.85 0.11 17.37
CA ALA A 351 -7.77 1.55 17.13
C ALA A 351 -9.16 2.20 17.16
N LYS A 352 -10.13 1.61 16.47
CA LYS A 352 -11.52 2.10 16.48
C LYS A 352 -12.13 2.07 17.88
N ALA A 353 -11.92 0.99 18.65
CA ALA A 353 -12.41 0.86 20.02
C ALA A 353 -11.78 1.90 20.97
N ALA A 354 -10.52 2.29 20.72
CA ALA A 354 -9.84 3.36 21.46
C ALA A 354 -10.28 4.78 21.03
N GLY A 355 -11.19 4.91 20.05
CA GLY A 355 -11.66 6.21 19.55
C GLY A 355 -10.76 6.84 18.49
N VAL A 356 -9.78 6.10 17.94
CA VAL A 356 -8.95 6.56 16.83
C VAL A 356 -9.74 6.39 15.52
N PRO A 357 -9.92 7.46 14.71
CA PRO A 357 -10.49 7.32 13.37
C PRO A 357 -9.63 6.39 12.50
N VAL A 358 -10.28 5.46 11.80
CA VAL A 358 -9.60 4.47 10.95
C VAL A 358 -10.08 4.51 9.50
N ALA A 359 -9.13 4.52 8.58
CA ALA A 359 -9.35 4.43 7.15
C ALA A 359 -8.63 3.22 6.54
N ILE A 360 -9.10 2.79 5.36
CA ILE A 360 -8.41 1.82 4.51
C ILE A 360 -8.16 2.51 3.16
N ALA A 361 -6.98 2.32 2.57
CA ALA A 361 -6.56 3.00 1.34
C ALA A 361 -5.82 2.07 0.37
N SER A 362 -5.70 2.50 -0.90
CA SER A 362 -5.12 1.67 -1.98
C SER A 362 -3.60 1.56 -1.91
N ASP A 363 -2.92 2.64 -1.51
CA ASP A 363 -1.45 2.79 -1.51
C ASP A 363 -0.82 2.75 -2.92
N ASN A 364 0.19 1.90 -3.10
CA ASN A 364 0.89 1.68 -4.34
C ASN A 364 0.01 0.99 -5.39
N THR A 365 0.19 1.33 -6.66
CA THR A 365 -0.54 0.70 -7.77
C THR A 365 0.38 0.47 -8.97
N ARG A 366 0.58 -0.80 -9.30
CA ARG A 366 1.42 -1.27 -10.42
C ARG A 366 2.82 -0.64 -10.43
N ASP A 367 3.47 -0.61 -9.28
CA ASP A 367 4.83 -0.12 -9.09
C ASP A 367 5.74 -1.17 -8.41
N GLN A 368 6.89 -0.74 -7.90
CA GLN A 368 7.91 -1.59 -7.28
C GLN A 368 7.55 -2.06 -5.86
N PHE A 369 6.64 -1.36 -5.18
CA PHE A 369 6.14 -1.71 -3.85
C PHE A 369 4.95 -2.66 -3.94
N TYR A 370 4.12 -2.50 -4.98
CA TYR A 370 2.99 -3.39 -5.24
C TYR A 370 2.72 -3.48 -6.74
N ALA A 371 2.88 -4.69 -7.30
CA ALA A 371 2.82 -4.92 -8.74
C ALA A 371 1.40 -4.86 -9.34
N TYR A 372 0.36 -4.74 -8.51
CA TYR A 372 -1.04 -4.84 -8.91
C TYR A 372 -1.84 -3.60 -8.48
N GLY A 373 -3.16 -3.65 -8.63
CA GLY A 373 -4.08 -2.58 -8.25
C GLY A 373 -4.60 -1.77 -9.43
N ASP A 374 -5.77 -1.15 -9.23
CA ASP A 374 -6.45 -0.29 -10.20
C ASP A 374 -7.20 0.87 -9.52
N LEU A 375 -6.86 1.18 -8.27
CA LEU A 375 -7.52 2.19 -7.45
C LEU A 375 -9.06 1.99 -7.31
N ASP A 376 -9.51 0.73 -7.33
CA ASP A 376 -10.89 0.34 -7.02
C ASP A 376 -11.06 0.22 -5.50
N MET A 377 -11.61 1.26 -4.87
CA MET A 377 -11.85 1.27 -3.43
C MET A 377 -12.83 0.19 -2.95
N LEU A 378 -13.66 -0.39 -3.82
CA LEU A 378 -14.45 -1.56 -3.46
C LEU A 378 -13.58 -2.81 -3.32
N GLU A 379 -12.59 -3.00 -4.19
CA GLU A 379 -11.63 -4.10 -4.05
C GLU A 379 -10.84 -3.96 -2.74
N VAL A 380 -10.31 -2.75 -2.50
CA VAL A 380 -9.56 -2.41 -1.29
C VAL A 380 -10.40 -2.69 -0.04
N PHE A 381 -11.65 -2.24 -0.01
CA PHE A 381 -12.57 -2.53 1.10
C PHE A 381 -12.83 -4.03 1.26
N ASN A 382 -13.10 -4.75 0.16
CA ASN A 382 -13.39 -6.18 0.19
C ASN A 382 -12.23 -6.99 0.78
N GLN A 383 -11.01 -6.73 0.31
CA GLN A 383 -9.82 -7.42 0.81
C GLN A 383 -9.51 -6.99 2.24
N GLY A 384 -9.64 -5.69 2.56
CA GLY A 384 -9.53 -5.17 3.92
C GLY A 384 -10.47 -5.88 4.91
N CYS A 385 -11.75 -6.05 4.56
CA CYS A 385 -12.70 -6.78 5.39
C CYS A 385 -12.25 -8.20 5.72
N ARG A 386 -11.72 -8.93 4.73
CA ARG A 386 -11.25 -10.32 4.90
C ARG A 386 -9.99 -10.39 5.74
N MET A 387 -9.04 -9.50 5.45
CA MET A 387 -7.74 -9.47 6.11
C MET A 387 -7.86 -9.00 7.57
N ALA A 388 -8.78 -8.08 7.87
CA ALA A 388 -8.97 -7.51 9.21
C ALA A 388 -10.17 -8.08 9.99
N HIS A 389 -10.92 -9.03 9.42
CA HIS A 389 -12.13 -9.61 10.03
C HIS A 389 -13.19 -8.56 10.41
N LEU A 390 -13.61 -7.75 9.44
CA LEU A 390 -14.57 -6.65 9.66
C LEU A 390 -16.03 -7.06 9.45
N ASP A 391 -16.33 -8.36 9.31
CA ASP A 391 -17.61 -8.89 8.83
C ASP A 391 -18.61 -9.28 9.95
N ARG A 392 -18.27 -9.14 11.24
CA ARG A 392 -19.10 -9.65 12.35
C ARG A 392 -19.40 -8.64 13.47
N PRO A 393 -20.42 -7.78 13.29
CA PRO A 393 -21.13 -7.47 12.05
C PRO A 393 -20.32 -6.53 11.15
N TYR A 394 -20.73 -6.35 9.89
CA TYR A 394 -20.15 -5.30 9.03
C TYR A 394 -20.33 -3.90 9.60
N GLY A 395 -21.50 -3.65 10.20
CA GLY A 395 -21.80 -2.38 10.85
C GLY A 395 -21.54 -1.16 9.96
N ASP A 396 -20.71 -0.27 10.46
CA ASP A 396 -20.32 1.00 9.85
C ASP A 396 -18.92 0.96 9.20
N TRP A 397 -18.30 -0.23 9.05
CA TRP A 397 -16.94 -0.35 8.49
C TRP A 397 -16.80 0.24 7.09
N VAL A 398 -17.86 0.32 6.29
CA VAL A 398 -17.82 1.01 4.99
C VAL A 398 -17.36 2.47 5.09
N GLN A 399 -17.52 3.13 6.24
CA GLN A 399 -17.04 4.49 6.48
C GLN A 399 -15.51 4.60 6.35
N CYS A 400 -14.75 3.52 6.56
CA CYS A 400 -13.29 3.53 6.42
C CYS A 400 -12.81 3.76 4.98
N VAL A 401 -13.70 3.66 3.99
CA VAL A 401 -13.42 3.97 2.57
C VAL A 401 -14.34 5.06 2.00
N THR A 402 -15.14 5.72 2.85
CA THR A 402 -16.07 6.79 2.45
C THR A 402 -15.87 8.05 3.31
N SER A 403 -16.59 8.20 4.41
CA SER A 403 -16.65 9.44 5.19
C SER A 403 -15.48 9.64 6.15
N THR A 404 -14.92 8.58 6.75
CA THR A 404 -13.73 8.71 7.61
C THR A 404 -12.53 9.28 6.85
N PRO A 405 -12.14 8.73 5.67
CA PRO A 405 -11.07 9.33 4.88
C PRO A 405 -11.42 10.73 4.36
N ALA A 406 -12.67 10.98 3.95
CA ALA A 406 -13.11 12.32 3.53
C ALA A 406 -12.94 13.37 4.65
N ASN A 407 -13.31 13.03 5.87
CA ASN A 407 -13.16 13.91 7.04
C ASN A 407 -11.68 14.21 7.35
N ALA A 408 -10.80 13.21 7.25
CA ALA A 408 -9.35 13.40 7.42
C ALA A 408 -8.72 14.27 6.30
N MET A 409 -9.40 14.40 5.17
CA MET A 409 -9.05 15.33 4.09
C MET A 409 -9.65 16.73 4.28
N GLY A 410 -10.49 16.96 5.29
CA GLY A 410 -11.28 18.19 5.43
C GLY A 410 -12.42 18.31 4.39
N LEU A 411 -12.75 17.21 3.71
CA LEU A 411 -13.75 17.10 2.66
C LEU A 411 -15.07 16.56 3.23
N ASN A 412 -15.62 17.26 4.22
CA ASN A 412 -16.74 16.76 5.05
C ASN A 412 -18.08 16.59 4.29
N LYS A 413 -18.14 16.91 2.99
CA LYS A 413 -19.33 16.70 2.15
C LYS A 413 -19.22 15.42 1.30
N GLN A 414 -18.02 14.87 1.16
CA GLN A 414 -17.72 13.68 0.35
C GLN A 414 -17.90 12.41 1.19
N GLY A 415 -18.15 11.27 0.54
CA GLY A 415 -18.27 9.98 1.24
C GLY A 415 -19.52 9.81 2.10
N ARG A 416 -20.56 10.62 1.87
CA ARG A 416 -21.83 10.59 2.61
C ARG A 416 -23.01 11.00 1.72
N LEU A 417 -24.21 10.60 2.12
CA LEU A 417 -25.48 10.93 1.49
C LEU A 417 -26.33 11.76 2.44
N PHE A 418 -26.76 12.94 2.02
CA PHE A 418 -27.59 13.81 2.85
C PHE A 418 -28.47 14.72 1.98
N PRO A 419 -29.69 15.07 2.44
CA PRO A 419 -30.52 16.06 1.76
C PRO A 419 -29.78 17.40 1.59
N GLY A 420 -29.84 17.96 0.38
CA GLY A 420 -29.09 19.16 -0.02
C GLY A 420 -27.65 18.90 -0.46
N GLY A 421 -27.13 17.67 -0.31
CA GLY A 421 -25.83 17.26 -0.83
C GLY A 421 -25.86 16.97 -2.34
N GLY A 422 -24.66 16.83 -2.94
CA GLY A 422 -24.53 16.39 -4.33
C GLY A 422 -25.08 14.97 -4.53
N ALA A 423 -25.72 14.72 -5.67
CA ALA A 423 -26.17 13.38 -6.05
C ALA A 423 -25.00 12.57 -6.65
N ASP A 424 -24.00 12.32 -5.81
CA ASP A 424 -22.78 11.58 -6.10
C ASP A 424 -22.77 10.27 -5.30
N PHE A 425 -23.00 9.15 -5.97
CA PHE A 425 -23.11 7.84 -5.32
C PHE A 425 -22.90 6.70 -6.31
N ILE A 426 -22.83 5.48 -5.79
CA ILE A 426 -22.59 4.26 -6.55
C ILE A 426 -23.71 3.28 -6.26
N ILE A 427 -24.38 2.79 -7.31
CA ILE A 427 -25.42 1.78 -7.21
C ILE A 427 -24.85 0.42 -7.58
N PHE A 428 -25.03 -0.56 -6.70
CA PHE A 428 -24.60 -1.94 -6.89
C PHE A 428 -25.80 -2.85 -7.09
N ARG A 429 -25.62 -3.96 -7.81
CA ARG A 429 -26.68 -4.99 -7.91
C ARG A 429 -26.85 -5.78 -6.62
N ALA A 430 -25.80 -5.84 -5.82
CA ALA A 430 -25.84 -6.44 -4.49
C ALA A 430 -26.89 -5.77 -3.61
N ARG A 431 -27.55 -6.56 -2.77
CA ARG A 431 -28.59 -6.10 -1.84
C ARG A 431 -28.13 -6.16 -0.37
N ARG A 432 -26.92 -6.64 -0.12
CA ARG A 432 -26.32 -6.78 1.22
C ARG A 432 -24.81 -6.97 1.06
N TYR A 433 -24.04 -6.79 2.14
CA TYR A 433 -22.58 -6.93 2.07
C TYR A 433 -22.13 -8.31 1.61
N SER A 434 -22.80 -9.39 2.02
CA SER A 434 -22.43 -10.73 1.53
C SER A 434 -22.60 -10.87 0.01
N GLU A 435 -23.55 -10.17 -0.62
CA GLU A 435 -23.68 -10.14 -2.08
C GLU A 435 -22.63 -9.19 -2.71
N LEU A 436 -22.38 -8.04 -2.07
CA LEU A 436 -21.45 -7.01 -2.55
C LEU A 436 -20.01 -7.54 -2.60
N LEU A 437 -19.57 -8.22 -1.55
CA LEU A 437 -18.20 -8.67 -1.37
C LEU A 437 -17.90 -10.06 -1.97
N SER A 438 -18.93 -10.75 -2.49
CA SER A 438 -18.78 -12.08 -3.10
C SER A 438 -18.46 -12.07 -4.59
N ARG A 439 -18.68 -10.96 -5.30
CA ARG A 439 -18.46 -10.85 -6.75
C ARG A 439 -17.77 -9.54 -7.11
N PRO A 440 -16.95 -9.51 -8.17
CA PRO A 440 -16.53 -8.26 -8.78
C PRO A 440 -17.77 -7.48 -9.21
N GLN A 441 -17.95 -6.26 -8.70
CA GLN A 441 -19.10 -5.39 -9.03
C GLN A 441 -18.78 -4.48 -10.21
N LEU A 442 -18.22 -5.04 -11.29
CA LEU A 442 -17.82 -4.28 -12.48
C LEU A 442 -19.02 -3.69 -13.23
N ASP A 443 -20.24 -4.13 -12.91
CA ASP A 443 -21.51 -3.63 -13.44
C ASP A 443 -22.18 -2.58 -12.52
N ARG A 444 -21.44 -2.03 -11.55
CA ARG A 444 -21.86 -0.88 -10.74
C ARG A 444 -22.16 0.34 -11.62
N VAL A 445 -23.14 1.14 -11.19
CA VAL A 445 -23.46 2.42 -11.81
C VAL A 445 -22.91 3.53 -10.94
N VAL A 446 -21.91 4.25 -11.43
CA VAL A 446 -21.40 5.45 -10.78
C VAL A 446 -22.25 6.64 -11.22
N VAL A 447 -22.75 7.38 -10.24
CA VAL A 447 -23.56 8.59 -10.42
C VAL A 447 -22.72 9.80 -10.00
N ARG A 448 -22.71 10.81 -10.85
CA ARG A 448 -22.13 12.13 -10.59
C ARG A 448 -23.14 13.21 -10.96
N GLU A 449 -23.35 14.18 -10.09
CA GLU A 449 -24.33 15.26 -10.30
C GLU A 449 -25.70 14.71 -10.75
N GLY A 450 -26.13 13.60 -10.16
CA GLY A 450 -27.41 12.93 -10.47
C GLY A 450 -27.46 12.24 -11.84
N LYS A 451 -26.33 12.02 -12.52
CA LYS A 451 -26.29 11.32 -13.81
C LYS A 451 -25.35 10.13 -13.74
N ALA A 452 -25.75 9.01 -14.34
CA ALA A 452 -24.83 7.90 -14.57
C ALA A 452 -23.69 8.38 -15.47
N ILE A 453 -22.44 8.19 -15.04
CA ILE A 453 -21.29 8.49 -15.88
C ILE A 453 -21.00 7.31 -16.82
N GLY A 454 -20.58 7.62 -18.05
CA GLY A 454 -20.08 6.62 -19.01
C GLY A 454 -18.59 6.37 -18.90
N ALA A 455 -17.96 6.77 -17.78
CA ALA A 455 -16.53 6.61 -17.58
C ALA A 455 -16.19 5.11 -17.53
N VAL A 456 -15.20 4.71 -18.31
CA VAL A 456 -14.62 3.38 -18.28
C VAL A 456 -13.18 3.50 -17.79
N VAL A 457 -12.66 2.41 -17.22
CA VAL A 457 -11.25 2.32 -16.87
C VAL A 457 -10.42 2.56 -18.15
N PRO A 458 -9.39 3.44 -18.12
CA PRO A 458 -8.58 3.75 -19.29
C PRO A 458 -7.84 2.53 -19.82
N ASP A 459 -7.61 2.50 -21.14
CA ASP A 459 -6.84 1.44 -21.78
C ASP A 459 -5.35 1.60 -21.50
N TYR A 460 -4.65 0.49 -21.22
CA TYR A 460 -3.22 0.53 -20.92
C TYR A 460 -2.35 1.09 -22.04
N CYS A 461 -2.81 1.12 -23.29
CA CYS A 461 -2.08 1.78 -24.38
C CYS A 461 -1.87 3.29 -24.12
N GLU A 462 -2.67 3.92 -23.25
CA GLU A 462 -2.40 5.30 -22.82
C GLU A 462 -1.04 5.43 -22.11
N LEU A 463 -0.52 4.34 -21.53
CA LEU A 463 0.77 4.24 -20.83
C LEU A 463 1.92 3.80 -21.75
N ASP A 464 1.68 3.51 -23.03
CA ASP A 464 2.72 3.11 -23.99
C ASP A 464 3.71 4.23 -24.31
N TYR A 465 3.48 5.44 -23.80
CA TYR A 465 4.49 6.48 -23.85
C TYR A 465 5.72 6.06 -23.07
N VAL A 466 6.84 6.00 -23.78
CA VAL A 466 8.15 5.74 -23.23
C VAL A 466 8.95 7.04 -23.37
N PRO A 467 9.46 7.64 -22.27
CA PRO A 467 10.36 8.79 -22.33
C PRO A 467 11.51 8.54 -23.31
N GLU A 468 11.97 9.58 -23.99
CA GLU A 468 13.00 9.50 -25.03
C GLU A 468 14.27 8.77 -24.57
N ALA A 469 14.69 8.97 -23.31
CA ALA A 469 15.83 8.29 -22.70
C ALA A 469 15.61 6.76 -22.59
N ILE A 470 14.38 6.34 -22.25
CA ILE A 470 14.03 4.92 -22.17
C ILE A 470 13.94 4.30 -23.57
N ARG A 471 13.43 5.04 -24.57
CA ARG A 471 13.39 4.59 -25.98
C ARG A 471 14.77 4.32 -26.58
N ARG A 472 15.81 5.02 -26.09
CA ARG A 472 17.20 4.82 -26.53
C ARG A 472 17.85 3.56 -25.95
N GLY A 473 17.18 2.85 -25.04
CA GLY A 473 17.70 1.66 -24.39
C GLY A 473 18.57 1.97 -23.17
N ASP A 474 18.53 3.20 -22.65
CA ASP A 474 19.29 3.61 -21.46
C ASP A 474 18.69 3.05 -20.15
N VAL A 475 17.48 2.46 -20.23
CA VAL A 475 16.88 1.69 -19.15
C VAL A 475 17.19 0.23 -19.34
N PRO A 476 17.68 -0.47 -18.30
CA PRO A 476 17.70 -1.92 -18.29
C PRO A 476 16.25 -2.43 -18.24
N VAL A 477 15.59 -2.52 -19.40
CA VAL A 477 14.42 -3.39 -19.53
C VAL A 477 14.89 -4.76 -19.07
N PHE A 478 14.15 -5.38 -18.15
CA PHE A 478 14.53 -6.64 -17.53
C PHE A 478 14.52 -7.76 -18.58
N GLU A 479 15.58 -7.84 -19.40
CA GLU A 479 15.82 -8.98 -20.24
C GLU A 479 16.19 -10.16 -19.32
N VAL A 480 15.25 -11.08 -19.18
CA VAL A 480 15.45 -12.41 -18.56
C VAL A 480 16.71 -13.09 -19.12
N SER A 481 17.12 -12.74 -20.35
CA SER A 481 18.34 -13.21 -21.03
C SER A 481 19.65 -12.90 -20.29
N LYS A 482 19.72 -11.81 -19.51
CA LYS A 482 20.93 -11.41 -18.77
C LYS A 482 21.08 -12.15 -17.44
N TYR A 483 19.98 -12.42 -16.73
CA TYR A 483 20.01 -13.20 -15.49
C TYR A 483 20.11 -14.71 -15.74
N GLY A 484 19.54 -15.22 -16.83
CA GLY A 484 19.73 -16.62 -17.25
C GLY A 484 21.19 -16.94 -17.57
N ARG A 485 21.93 -15.96 -18.12
CA ARG A 485 23.38 -16.08 -18.36
C ARG A 485 24.19 -16.06 -17.06
N ALA A 486 23.87 -15.19 -16.10
CA ALA A 486 24.58 -15.16 -14.81
C ALA A 486 24.50 -16.49 -14.04
N ILE A 487 23.35 -17.20 -14.10
CA ILE A 487 23.19 -18.53 -13.51
C ILE A 487 23.93 -19.61 -14.34
N GLY A 488 23.91 -19.48 -15.67
CA GLY A 488 24.66 -20.35 -16.59
C GLY A 488 26.18 -20.24 -16.38
N ASP A 489 26.67 -19.02 -16.22
CA ASP A 489 28.09 -18.70 -16.02
C ASP A 489 28.55 -19.11 -14.62
N ALA A 490 27.72 -18.93 -13.58
CA ALA A 490 28.00 -19.47 -12.25
C ALA A 490 28.08 -21.00 -12.25
N LYS A 491 27.17 -21.70 -12.96
CA LYS A 491 27.25 -23.16 -13.17
C LYS A 491 28.51 -23.56 -13.95
N ALA A 492 28.88 -22.81 -14.97
CA ALA A 492 30.07 -23.07 -15.77
C ALA A 492 31.36 -22.87 -14.96
N VAL A 493 31.42 -21.84 -14.10
CA VAL A 493 32.52 -21.57 -13.18
C VAL A 493 32.63 -22.67 -12.12
N VAL A 494 31.52 -23.06 -11.47
CA VAL A 494 31.51 -24.16 -10.50
C VAL A 494 31.93 -25.48 -11.16
N THR A 495 31.46 -25.76 -12.38
CA THR A 495 31.84 -26.97 -13.13
C THR A 495 33.33 -26.96 -13.50
N SER A 496 33.88 -25.80 -13.87
CA SER A 496 35.29 -25.63 -14.20
C SER A 496 36.20 -25.75 -12.98
N ILE A 497 35.79 -25.19 -11.83
CA ILE A 497 36.48 -25.37 -10.53
C ILE A 497 36.45 -26.84 -10.10
N THR A 498 35.33 -27.54 -10.29
CA THR A 498 35.21 -28.97 -9.96
C THR A 498 36.11 -29.84 -10.85
N ARG A 499 36.24 -29.50 -12.15
CA ARG A 499 37.19 -30.18 -13.06
C ARG A 499 38.65 -29.91 -12.71
N LEU A 500 39.00 -28.67 -12.36
CA LEU A 500 40.36 -28.29 -11.95
C LEU A 500 40.78 -28.96 -10.63
N GLY A 501 39.83 -29.13 -9.70
CA GLY A 501 40.04 -29.91 -8.48
C GLY A 501 40.25 -31.41 -8.73
N GLN A 502 39.59 -31.98 -9.75
CA GLN A 502 39.77 -33.38 -10.14
C GLN A 502 41.07 -33.62 -10.92
N SER A 503 41.50 -32.68 -11.77
CA SER A 503 42.80 -32.77 -12.46
C SER A 503 43.98 -32.53 -11.52
N GLY A 504 43.82 -31.70 -10.48
CA GLY A 504 44.84 -31.48 -9.46
C GLY A 504 45.06 -32.63 -8.47
N MET A 505 44.15 -33.61 -8.42
CA MET A 505 44.29 -34.82 -7.58
C MET A 505 44.94 -36.01 -8.29
N THR A 506 45.32 -35.90 -9.56
CA THR A 506 45.91 -37.02 -10.33
C THR A 506 47.43 -36.95 -10.51
N GLU A 507 48.13 -35.93 -9.98
CA GLU A 507 49.59 -35.79 -10.13
C GLU A 507 50.44 -35.98 -8.84
N THR A 508 49.87 -36.46 -7.73
CA THR A 508 50.67 -36.79 -6.53
C THR A 508 50.22 -38.08 -5.86
N VAL A 509 50.36 -39.23 -6.55
CA VAL A 509 50.63 -40.52 -5.86
C VAL A 509 51.52 -41.39 -6.77
N GLY A 510 52.84 -41.18 -6.68
CA GLY A 510 53.85 -42.03 -7.28
C GLY A 510 54.65 -42.78 -6.21
N SER A 511 54.46 -44.11 -6.16
CA SER A 511 55.33 -45.16 -5.60
C SER A 511 55.71 -45.12 -4.10
N GLN A 512 55.15 -46.04 -3.32
CA GLN A 512 55.90 -47.18 -2.75
C GLN A 512 54.95 -48.30 -2.30
N HIS A 513 55.22 -49.52 -2.77
CA HIS A 513 54.56 -50.80 -2.46
C HIS A 513 54.60 -51.12 -0.94
N SER A 514 53.70 -51.89 -0.32
CA SER A 514 53.28 -53.26 -0.69
C SER A 514 52.02 -53.79 0.03
N ASN A 515 51.24 -54.58 -0.73
CA ASN A 515 50.40 -55.75 -0.38
C ASN A 515 49.05 -55.61 0.35
N GLY A 516 47.96 -55.88 -0.40
CA GLY A 516 46.75 -56.55 0.10
C GLY A 516 45.40 -56.11 -0.51
N HIS A 517 45.01 -56.70 -1.66
CA HIS A 517 43.66 -56.92 -2.25
C HIS A 517 42.43 -56.75 -1.30
N VAL A 518 41.20 -56.27 -1.65
CA VAL A 518 40.36 -56.23 -2.88
C VAL A 518 39.02 -55.47 -2.60
N ASN A 519 38.36 -54.90 -3.65
CA ASN A 519 36.95 -54.41 -3.80
C ASN A 519 36.45 -53.20 -2.96
N GLY A 520 35.71 -52.21 -3.47
CA GLY A 520 35.04 -52.05 -4.77
C GLY A 520 34.44 -50.64 -4.97
N LEU A 521 34.04 -50.39 -6.22
CA LEU A 521 33.29 -49.23 -6.70
C LEU A 521 31.81 -49.33 -6.31
N GLY A 522 31.19 -48.18 -6.00
CA GLY A 522 29.76 -47.96 -6.17
C GLY A 522 29.02 -47.52 -4.92
N GLY A 523 28.46 -46.31 -4.95
CA GLY A 523 27.43 -45.91 -4.00
C GLY A 523 27.25 -44.41 -3.89
N LEU A 524 26.48 -43.80 -4.80
CA LEU A 524 25.66 -42.63 -4.53
C LEU A 524 24.71 -42.38 -5.71
N GLU A 525 23.72 -43.27 -5.84
CA GLU A 525 22.45 -42.93 -6.48
C GLU A 525 21.30 -43.59 -5.72
N ARG A 526 20.27 -42.77 -5.47
CA ARG A 526 18.88 -43.08 -5.08
C ARG A 526 18.65 -43.54 -3.64
N TRP A 527 17.87 -42.76 -2.91
CA TRP A 527 16.43 -43.07 -2.81
C TRP A 527 15.62 -41.90 -2.21
N SER A 528 14.65 -41.45 -2.99
CA SER A 528 13.48 -40.68 -2.61
C SER A 528 12.40 -41.62 -2.04
N GLY A 529 11.70 -41.22 -0.96
CA GLY A 529 10.29 -41.56 -0.79
C GLY A 529 9.82 -42.20 0.53
N HIS A 530 9.18 -41.35 1.35
CA HIS A 530 7.87 -41.53 2.00
C HIS A 530 7.65 -42.42 3.26
N VAL A 531 7.11 -41.73 4.27
CA VAL A 531 6.06 -42.09 5.26
C VAL A 531 6.42 -42.99 6.45
N GLY A 532 6.12 -42.49 7.65
CA GLY A 532 5.60 -43.34 8.74
C GLY A 532 6.17 -43.12 10.14
N THR A 533 5.50 -42.25 10.90
CA THR A 533 5.12 -42.42 12.32
C THR A 533 6.16 -42.66 13.44
N SER A 534 5.94 -41.87 14.50
CA SER A 534 5.96 -42.24 15.92
C SER A 534 7.15 -41.77 16.80
N ASN A 535 6.81 -40.76 17.61
CA ASN A 535 6.89 -40.73 19.07
C ASN A 535 8.22 -40.93 19.81
N ARG A 536 8.49 -39.90 20.64
CA ARG A 536 8.93 -39.97 22.04
C ARG A 536 10.37 -40.42 22.33
N SER A 537 11.10 -39.40 22.77
CA SER A 537 11.52 -39.21 24.17
C SER A 537 12.99 -39.43 24.54
N ARG A 538 13.47 -38.38 25.22
CA ARG A 538 14.30 -38.39 26.42
C ARG A 538 15.78 -38.80 26.31
N HIS A 539 16.57 -37.77 26.64
CA HIS A 539 17.55 -37.71 27.72
C HIS A 539 19.04 -37.92 27.41
N ARG A 540 19.74 -36.81 27.72
CA ARG A 540 20.94 -36.68 28.58
C ARG A 540 22.29 -37.08 28.01
N ASN A 541 23.10 -36.03 27.86
CA ASN A 541 24.40 -35.83 28.49
C ASN A 541 25.28 -37.06 28.71
N LEU A 542 26.39 -37.10 27.98
CA LEU A 542 27.67 -37.46 28.56
C LEU A 542 28.78 -36.62 27.94
N VAL A 543 29.28 -35.71 28.76
CA VAL A 543 30.59 -35.07 28.63
C VAL A 543 31.62 -36.10 29.05
N THR A 544 32.57 -36.43 28.18
CA THR A 544 33.89 -36.91 28.59
C THR A 544 34.97 -36.20 27.79
N ARG A 545 35.86 -35.55 28.56
CA ARG A 545 37.13 -34.97 28.11
C ARG A 545 38.05 -36.06 27.56
N GLY A 546 38.69 -35.79 26.42
CA GLY A 546 39.91 -36.43 25.96
C GLY A 546 40.71 -35.39 25.18
N GLY A 547 41.89 -35.03 25.69
CA GLY A 547 42.70 -33.93 25.19
C GLY A 547 43.64 -34.28 24.05
N GLY A 548 44.30 -33.23 23.55
CA GLY A 548 45.64 -33.28 22.95
C GLY A 548 45.70 -33.67 21.47
N GLY A 549 45.90 -32.68 20.61
CA GLY A 549 46.24 -32.90 19.20
C GLY A 549 46.26 -31.62 18.38
N GLY A 550 47.23 -30.74 18.64
CA GLY A 550 47.52 -29.61 17.75
C GLY A 550 47.99 -30.13 16.39
N GLY A 551 47.17 -29.90 15.37
CA GLY A 551 47.48 -30.17 13.96
C GLY A 551 47.02 -28.98 13.13
N GLY A 552 47.78 -27.88 13.19
CA GLY A 552 47.60 -26.77 12.25
C GLY A 552 47.99 -27.26 10.86
N ALA A 553 47.01 -27.54 10.01
CA ALA A 553 47.23 -27.73 8.59
C ALA A 553 47.59 -26.36 7.99
N ALA A 554 48.90 -26.07 7.91
CA ALA A 554 49.38 -24.93 7.15
C ALA A 554 49.09 -25.19 5.67
N MET A 555 48.14 -24.46 5.10
CA MET A 555 47.95 -24.42 3.64
C MET A 555 49.25 -23.92 3.00
N ASN A 556 49.76 -24.68 2.03
CA ASN A 556 50.91 -24.27 1.23
C ASN A 556 50.60 -22.99 0.41
N ASN A 557 51.63 -22.27 -0.02
CA ASN A 557 51.48 -21.01 -0.78
C ASN A 557 50.59 -21.17 -2.04
N ALA A 558 50.54 -22.37 -2.62
CA ALA A 558 49.65 -22.69 -3.75
C ALA A 558 48.16 -22.69 -3.35
N GLY A 559 47.82 -23.18 -2.15
CA GLY A 559 46.46 -23.12 -1.60
C GLY A 559 46.00 -21.69 -1.32
N TRP A 560 46.89 -20.83 -0.82
CA TRP A 560 46.61 -19.41 -0.64
C TRP A 560 46.38 -18.68 -1.97
N LEU A 561 47.18 -18.99 -3.00
CA LEU A 561 47.01 -18.43 -4.34
C LEU A 561 45.69 -18.87 -4.99
N ALA A 562 45.25 -20.11 -4.77
CA ALA A 562 43.97 -20.60 -5.28
C ALA A 562 42.78 -19.90 -4.60
N VAL A 563 42.84 -19.68 -3.28
CA VAL A 563 41.81 -18.94 -2.55
C VAL A 563 41.77 -17.47 -2.97
N LEU A 564 42.93 -16.84 -3.12
CA LEU A 564 43.03 -15.46 -3.62
C LEU A 564 42.52 -15.31 -5.05
N ALA A 565 42.77 -16.29 -5.93
CA ALA A 565 42.24 -16.30 -7.29
C ALA A 565 40.72 -16.46 -7.32
N VAL A 566 40.15 -17.29 -6.44
CA VAL A 566 38.70 -17.45 -6.30
C VAL A 566 38.06 -16.16 -5.76
N LEU A 567 38.65 -15.55 -4.73
CA LEU A 567 38.18 -14.27 -4.20
C LEU A 567 38.27 -13.15 -5.24
N ALA A 568 39.36 -13.08 -6.01
CA ALA A 568 39.51 -12.11 -7.08
C ALA A 568 38.47 -12.31 -8.21
N ALA A 569 38.18 -13.56 -8.57
CA ALA A 569 37.15 -13.89 -9.54
C ALA A 569 35.74 -13.53 -9.04
N VAL A 570 35.44 -13.80 -7.76
CA VAL A 570 34.19 -13.41 -7.12
C VAL A 570 34.07 -11.89 -7.08
N CYS A 571 35.12 -11.17 -6.69
CA CYS A 571 35.13 -9.70 -6.69
C CYS A 571 34.97 -9.11 -8.10
N ALA A 572 35.55 -9.73 -9.14
CA ALA A 572 35.38 -9.29 -10.52
C ALA A 572 33.94 -9.51 -11.01
N VAL A 573 33.31 -10.64 -10.66
CA VAL A 573 31.91 -10.91 -10.95
C VAL A 573 30.99 -9.92 -10.21
N LEU A 574 31.26 -9.66 -8.93
CA LEU A 574 30.51 -8.67 -8.15
C LEU A 574 30.68 -7.25 -8.70
N ALA A 575 31.90 -6.85 -9.10
CA ALA A 575 32.17 -5.56 -9.74
C ALA A 575 31.39 -5.39 -11.05
N SER A 576 31.32 -6.44 -11.87
CA SER A 576 30.60 -6.42 -13.14
C SER A 576 29.08 -6.46 -12.99
N THR A 577 28.58 -6.98 -11.86
CA THR A 577 27.15 -7.15 -11.60
C THR A 577 26.55 -5.97 -10.83
N TYR A 578 27.33 -5.32 -9.96
CA TYR A 578 26.83 -4.29 -9.01
C TYR A 578 27.48 -2.90 -9.16
N GLY A 579 28.42 -2.72 -10.09
CA GLY A 579 29.10 -1.43 -10.30
C GLY A 579 30.21 -1.14 -9.27
N SER A 580 31.20 -0.36 -9.68
CA SER A 580 32.52 -0.20 -9.03
C SER A 580 32.55 0.59 -7.71
N GLN A 581 31.41 0.88 -7.06
CA GLN A 581 31.37 1.61 -5.78
C GLN A 581 31.19 0.72 -4.54
N LEU A 582 31.07 -0.60 -4.71
CA LEU A 582 30.92 -1.55 -3.59
C LEU A 582 32.23 -2.19 -3.13
N ILE A 583 33.37 -1.85 -3.72
CA ILE A 583 34.67 -2.48 -3.43
C ILE A 583 35.56 -1.48 -2.69
N SER A 584 35.28 -1.29 -1.40
CA SER A 584 36.20 -0.69 -0.43
C SER A 584 36.20 -1.48 0.90
N LEU A 585 36.06 -2.81 0.80
CA LEU A 585 36.17 -3.75 1.92
C LEU A 585 37.30 -4.74 1.65
#